data_AF-A0A945QCU9-F1
#
_entry.id   AF-A0A945QCU9-F1
#
_cell.length_a   1.000
_cell.length_b   1.000
_cell.length_c   1.000
_cell.angle_alpha   90.00
_cell.angle_beta   90.00
_cell.angle_gamma   90.00
#
_symmetry.space_group_name_H-M   'P 1'
#
loop_
_entity.id
_entity.type
_entity.pdbx_description
1 polymer ?
#
loop_
_entity_poly.entity_id
_entity_poly.type
_entity_poly.pdbx_seq_one_letter_code
_entity_poly.pdbx_strand_id
1 'polypeptide(L)'
;MSAYNAWNVTKASYCNVFSDIRGFFNAAWRWIVLFLAFSILGGFFAGLLDLPILSSASAIIWIVASIAFAVDWQKKILLESTPGKLRFGAVEWRYLGLYILFILALTLPTYLLSILSNKVTDASTQSEVATVTVIIVLFFFALAILLYRFVLIFPATAIKNKEMTLKLSWESTREHGIQVFIGILLCIVPINIIITILQGLMTHLLQTGTYFAFFLAILTDIFVVTAFMALIALLSSFLALTYRTLAPAGD
;
A
#
# COMPACT_ATOMS: atom_id res chain seq x y z
N MET A 1 -2.46 24.42 -19.35
CA MET A 1 -2.55 23.40 -18.29
C MET A 1 -3.25 22.19 -18.85
N SER A 2 -2.60 21.04 -19.01
CA SER A 2 -3.33 19.83 -19.40
C SER A 2 -4.29 19.46 -18.26
N ALA A 3 -5.57 19.29 -18.56
CA ALA A 3 -6.53 18.77 -17.60
C ALA A 3 -5.96 17.48 -16.96
N TYR A 4 -5.89 17.43 -15.63
CA TYR A 4 -5.44 16.23 -14.94
C TYR A 4 -6.31 15.05 -15.38
N ASN A 5 -5.66 13.95 -15.75
CA ASN A 5 -6.34 12.74 -16.20
C ASN A 5 -5.73 11.54 -15.49
N ALA A 6 -6.49 10.96 -14.58
CA ALA A 6 -6.07 9.82 -13.77
C ALA A 6 -5.60 8.63 -14.61
N TRP A 7 -6.19 8.40 -15.78
CA TRP A 7 -5.75 7.33 -16.68
C TRP A 7 -4.33 7.55 -17.18
N ASN A 8 -4.01 8.77 -17.61
CA ASN A 8 -2.67 9.11 -18.11
C ASN A 8 -1.62 9.02 -17.00
N VAL A 9 -1.96 9.49 -15.80
CA VAL A 9 -1.06 9.40 -14.63
C VAL A 9 -0.86 7.95 -14.19
N THR A 10 -1.93 7.15 -14.20
CA THR A 10 -1.85 5.71 -13.90
C THR A 10 -0.99 5.00 -14.94
N LYS A 11 -1.25 5.20 -16.24
CA LYS A 11 -0.45 4.63 -17.32
C LYS A 11 1.03 5.01 -17.19
N ALA A 12 1.33 6.27 -16.90
CA ALA A 12 2.70 6.73 -16.66
C ALA A 12 3.34 6.06 -15.43
N SER A 13 2.56 5.80 -14.38
CA SER A 13 3.01 5.07 -13.19
C SER A 13 3.39 3.62 -13.51
N TYR A 14 2.56 2.93 -14.30
CA TYR A 14 2.86 1.60 -14.82
C TYR A 14 4.12 1.62 -15.69
N CYS A 15 4.21 2.55 -16.64
CA CYS A 15 5.40 2.69 -17.47
C CYS A 15 6.64 2.94 -16.62
N ASN A 16 6.60 3.80 -15.60
CA ASN A 16 7.76 4.07 -14.75
C ASN A 16 8.26 2.83 -14.00
N VAL A 17 7.38 1.97 -13.50
CA VAL A 17 7.78 0.76 -12.78
C VAL A 17 8.26 -0.33 -13.75
N PHE A 18 7.55 -0.56 -14.85
CA PHE A 18 7.83 -1.67 -15.77
C PHE A 18 8.85 -1.36 -16.88
N SER A 19 9.12 -0.09 -17.18
CA SER A 19 10.22 0.28 -18.10
C SER A 19 11.60 0.21 -17.43
N ASP A 20 11.67 0.44 -16.12
CA ASP A 20 12.90 0.38 -15.34
C ASP A 20 12.85 -0.74 -14.29
N ILE A 21 12.64 -1.97 -14.77
CA ILE A 21 12.63 -3.19 -13.93
C ILE A 21 13.95 -3.34 -13.18
N ARG A 22 15.08 -2.99 -13.81
CA ARG A 22 16.40 -3.06 -13.17
C ARG A 22 16.49 -2.09 -11.99
N GLY A 23 16.05 -0.84 -12.17
CA GLY A 23 15.99 0.13 -11.07
C GLY A 23 15.01 -0.26 -9.98
N PHE A 24 13.88 -0.88 -10.33
CA PHE A 24 12.95 -1.47 -9.36
C PHE A 24 13.63 -2.55 -8.51
N PHE A 25 14.23 -3.57 -9.14
CA PHE A 25 14.90 -4.64 -8.39
C PHE A 25 16.08 -4.12 -7.59
N ASN A 26 16.89 -3.20 -8.11
CA ASN A 26 18.00 -2.58 -7.37
C ASN A 26 17.53 -1.86 -6.09
N ALA A 27 16.34 -1.27 -6.12
CA ALA A 27 15.75 -0.62 -4.96
C ALA A 27 15.06 -1.61 -4.00
N ALA A 28 14.40 -2.64 -4.52
CA ALA A 28 13.54 -3.54 -3.76
C ALA A 28 14.26 -4.78 -3.20
N TRP A 29 15.29 -5.32 -3.88
CA TRP A 29 15.82 -6.66 -3.58
C TRP A 29 16.30 -6.82 -2.13
N ARG A 30 16.93 -5.79 -1.56
CA ARG A 30 17.41 -5.80 -0.17
C ARG A 30 16.26 -5.97 0.81
N TRP A 31 15.15 -5.30 0.55
CA TRP A 31 13.94 -5.38 1.35
C TRP A 31 13.22 -6.71 1.17
N ILE A 32 13.17 -7.23 -0.07
CA ILE A 32 12.58 -8.54 -0.38
C ILE A 32 13.35 -9.64 0.36
N VAL A 33 14.69 -9.66 0.27
CA VAL A 33 15.53 -10.66 0.94
C VAL A 33 15.38 -10.56 2.46
N LEU A 34 15.38 -9.35 3.01
CA LEU A 34 15.24 -9.14 4.45
C LEU A 34 13.86 -9.59 4.95
N PHE A 35 12.79 -9.26 4.25
CA PHE A 35 11.45 -9.75 4.59
C PHE A 35 11.35 -11.27 4.50
N LEU A 36 11.80 -11.88 3.40
CA LEU A 36 11.75 -13.33 3.23
C LEU A 36 12.55 -14.06 4.31
N ALA A 37 13.74 -13.57 4.65
CA ALA A 37 14.55 -14.15 5.72
C ALA A 37 13.78 -14.16 7.05
N PHE A 38 13.15 -13.04 7.43
CA PHE A 38 12.37 -12.96 8.67
C PHE A 38 11.05 -13.72 8.62
N SER A 39 10.40 -13.82 7.46
CA SER A 39 9.18 -14.62 7.29
C SER A 39 9.48 -16.12 7.43
N ILE A 40 10.56 -16.61 6.81
CA ILE A 40 10.99 -18.01 6.93
C ILE A 40 11.44 -18.32 8.36
N LEU A 41 12.31 -17.49 8.94
CA LEU A 41 12.77 -17.68 10.32
C LEU A 41 11.58 -17.59 11.30
N GLY A 42 10.69 -16.61 11.10
CA GLY A 42 9.50 -16.42 11.91
C GLY A 42 8.57 -17.63 11.87
N GLY A 43 8.29 -18.18 10.69
CA GLY A 43 7.48 -19.39 10.54
C GLY A 43 8.13 -20.62 11.18
N PHE A 44 9.45 -20.79 10.96
CA PHE A 44 10.20 -21.92 11.53
C PHE A 44 10.22 -21.89 13.06
N PHE A 45 10.58 -20.75 13.66
CA PHE A 45 10.67 -20.63 15.11
C PHE A 45 9.31 -20.53 15.80
N ALA A 46 8.28 -19.96 15.16
CA ALA A 46 6.92 -20.00 15.69
C ALA A 46 6.42 -21.45 15.80
N GLY A 47 6.70 -22.31 14.81
CA GLY A 47 6.34 -23.73 14.88
C GLY A 47 7.18 -24.55 15.86
N LEU A 48 8.46 -24.22 16.02
CA LEU A 48 9.38 -24.99 16.87
C LEU A 48 9.32 -24.58 18.36
N LEU A 49 9.17 -23.29 18.65
CA LEU A 49 9.32 -22.73 20.00
C LEU A 49 8.02 -22.11 20.55
N ASP A 50 6.94 -22.11 19.76
CA ASP A 50 5.65 -21.47 20.11
C ASP A 50 5.80 -20.01 20.57
N LEU A 51 6.73 -19.28 19.92
CA LEU A 51 7.05 -17.88 20.23
C LEU A 51 6.39 -16.92 19.22
N PRO A 52 5.20 -16.35 19.52
CA PRO A 52 4.48 -15.44 18.62
C PRO A 52 5.16 -14.08 18.39
N ILE A 53 6.22 -13.77 19.16
CA ILE A 53 7.01 -12.55 18.99
C ILE A 53 7.73 -12.51 17.64
N LEU A 54 8.16 -13.66 17.09
CA LEU A 54 8.94 -13.72 15.86
C LEU A 54 8.08 -13.49 14.60
N SER A 55 6.82 -13.97 14.59
CA SER A 55 5.86 -13.62 13.53
C SER A 55 5.45 -12.14 13.58
N SER A 56 5.47 -11.53 14.77
CA SER A 56 5.27 -10.09 14.92
C SER A 56 6.45 -9.28 14.36
N ALA A 57 7.68 -9.81 14.45
CA ALA A 57 8.88 -9.16 13.93
C ALA A 57 8.88 -9.06 12.39
N SER A 58 8.44 -10.11 11.67
CA SER A 58 8.34 -10.07 10.21
C SER A 58 7.31 -9.03 9.74
N ALA A 59 6.19 -8.87 10.46
CA ALA A 59 5.21 -7.82 10.17
C ALA A 59 5.77 -6.40 10.38
N ILE A 60 6.54 -6.17 11.46
CA ILE A 60 7.20 -4.88 11.71
C ILE A 60 8.19 -4.57 10.58
N ILE A 61 9.00 -5.56 10.20
CA ILE A 61 9.96 -5.45 9.11
C ILE A 61 9.27 -5.14 7.79
N TRP A 62 8.13 -5.78 7.52
CA TRP A 62 7.33 -5.50 6.33
C TRP A 62 6.89 -4.04 6.26
N ILE A 63 6.40 -3.50 7.38
CA ILE A 63 5.96 -2.10 7.46
C ILE A 63 7.16 -1.17 7.22
N VAL A 64 8.27 -1.40 7.93
CA VAL A 64 9.50 -0.60 7.80
C VAL A 64 10.02 -0.62 6.36
N ALA A 65 10.09 -1.80 5.76
CA ALA A 65 10.51 -2.00 4.38
C ALA A 65 9.60 -1.27 3.40
N SER A 66 8.28 -1.39 3.58
CA SER A 66 7.29 -0.75 2.71
C SER A 66 7.39 0.77 2.76
N ILE A 67 7.53 1.35 3.95
CA ILE A 67 7.66 2.81 4.11
C ILE A 67 8.99 3.32 3.55
N ALA A 68 10.11 2.66 3.89
CA ALA A 68 11.42 3.07 3.40
C ALA A 68 11.49 2.99 1.87
N PHE A 69 10.98 1.90 1.30
CA PHE A 69 10.91 1.72 -0.15
C PHE A 69 10.00 2.76 -0.81
N ALA A 70 8.79 3.01 -0.28
CA ALA A 70 7.88 4.01 -0.82
C ALA A 70 8.52 5.41 -0.86
N VAL A 71 9.16 5.81 0.24
CA VAL A 71 9.83 7.11 0.36
C VAL A 71 10.99 7.23 -0.63
N ASP A 72 11.85 6.23 -0.72
CA ASP A 72 12.99 6.25 -1.65
C ASP A 72 12.54 6.20 -3.11
N TRP A 73 11.47 5.46 -3.42
CA TRP A 73 10.88 5.43 -4.76
C TRP A 73 10.27 6.78 -5.16
N GLN A 74 9.57 7.44 -4.23
CA GLN A 74 9.05 8.81 -4.46
C GLN A 74 10.19 9.82 -4.68
N LYS A 75 11.28 9.73 -3.91
CA LYS A 75 12.47 10.58 -4.11
C LYS A 75 13.14 10.32 -5.45
N LYS A 76 13.25 9.05 -5.88
CA LYS A 76 13.76 8.71 -7.22
C LYS A 76 12.95 9.43 -8.31
N ILE A 77 11.63 9.40 -8.21
CA ILE A 77 10.78 10.00 -9.25
C ILE A 77 10.83 11.53 -9.18
N LEU A 78 10.75 12.13 -7.99
CA LEU A 78 10.63 13.57 -7.82
C LEU A 78 11.97 14.32 -7.91
N LEU A 79 13.04 13.73 -7.37
CA LEU A 79 14.37 14.34 -7.20
C LEU A 79 15.47 13.62 -8.00
N GLU A 80 15.12 12.61 -8.80
CA GLU A 80 16.08 11.80 -9.59
C GLU A 80 17.20 11.17 -8.74
N SER A 81 16.92 10.91 -7.45
CA SER A 81 17.89 10.35 -6.52
C SER A 81 18.16 8.86 -6.78
N THR A 82 19.37 8.38 -6.48
CA THR A 82 19.72 6.96 -6.56
C THR A 82 18.99 6.15 -5.46
N PRO A 83 18.06 5.24 -5.80
CA PRO A 83 17.33 4.45 -4.82
C PRO A 83 18.19 3.32 -4.23
N GLY A 84 17.75 2.76 -3.09
CA GLY A 84 18.22 1.43 -2.64
C GLY A 84 19.17 1.43 -1.45
N LYS A 85 19.41 2.55 -0.76
CA LYS A 85 20.15 2.52 0.52
C LYS A 85 19.20 2.06 1.64
N LEU A 86 19.62 1.07 2.43
CA LEU A 86 18.89 0.69 3.65
C LEU A 86 19.03 1.85 4.66
N ARG A 87 18.03 2.72 4.70
CA ARG A 87 17.98 3.85 5.62
C ARG A 87 16.57 3.99 6.16
N PHE A 88 16.49 4.18 7.47
CA PHE A 88 15.27 4.60 8.14
C PHE A 88 15.62 5.78 9.03
N GLY A 89 15.09 6.96 8.73
CA GLY A 89 15.39 8.20 9.42
C GLY A 89 14.13 9.00 9.74
N ALA A 90 14.32 10.29 10.05
CA ALA A 90 13.23 11.17 10.46
C ALA A 90 12.13 11.35 9.40
N VAL A 91 12.48 11.24 8.10
CA VAL A 91 11.51 11.35 7.00
C VAL A 91 10.60 10.13 6.98
N GLU A 92 11.21 8.95 7.08
CA GLU A 92 10.53 7.66 7.06
C GLU A 92 9.63 7.52 8.30
N TRP A 93 10.07 7.98 9.48
CA TRP A 93 9.24 8.07 10.69
C TRP A 93 8.03 9.01 10.53
N ARG A 94 8.23 10.19 9.97
CA ARG A 94 7.13 11.13 9.71
C ARG A 94 6.14 10.57 8.70
N TYR A 95 6.64 9.92 7.66
CA TYR A 95 5.81 9.25 6.66
C TYR A 95 5.01 8.11 7.29
N LEU A 96 5.63 7.27 8.13
CA LEU A 96 4.96 6.22 8.89
C LEU A 96 3.86 6.79 9.78
N GLY A 97 4.12 7.87 10.52
CA GLY A 97 3.12 8.53 11.35
C GLY A 97 1.91 9.03 10.56
N LEU A 98 2.13 9.64 9.39
CA LEU A 98 1.05 10.06 8.48
C LEU A 98 0.29 8.86 7.91
N TYR A 99 0.99 7.78 7.58
CA TYR A 99 0.37 6.55 7.07
C TYR A 99 -0.50 5.87 8.15
N ILE A 100 -0.01 5.78 9.38
CA ILE A 100 -0.79 5.28 10.53
C ILE A 100 -2.03 6.16 10.75
N LEU A 101 -1.87 7.49 10.74
CA LEU A 101 -2.99 8.41 10.87
C LEU A 101 -4.02 8.20 9.74
N PHE A 102 -3.56 8.03 8.51
CA PHE A 102 -4.42 7.79 7.35
C PHE A 102 -5.19 6.47 7.46
N ILE A 103 -4.52 5.38 7.84
CA ILE A 103 -5.18 4.09 8.08
C ILE A 103 -6.19 4.23 9.21
N LEU A 104 -5.80 4.80 10.36
CA LEU A 104 -6.71 4.97 11.49
C LEU A 104 -7.92 5.81 11.12
N ALA A 105 -7.74 6.90 10.39
CA ALA A 105 -8.83 7.74 9.92
C ALA A 105 -9.80 6.99 8.99
N LEU A 106 -9.31 6.00 8.23
CA LEU A 106 -10.11 5.19 7.32
C LEU A 106 -10.78 3.98 8.03
N THR A 107 -10.04 3.28 8.89
CA THR A 107 -10.48 2.01 9.49
C THR A 107 -11.24 2.20 10.79
N LEU A 108 -10.95 3.23 11.58
CA LEU A 108 -11.61 3.43 12.88
C LEU A 108 -13.11 3.72 12.73
N PRO A 109 -13.57 4.62 11.83
CA PRO A 109 -15.00 4.86 11.64
C PRO A 109 -15.74 3.64 11.11
N THR A 110 -15.13 2.87 10.20
CA THR A 110 -15.73 1.67 9.62
C THR A 110 -15.79 0.52 10.62
N TYR A 111 -14.77 0.38 11.47
CA TYR A 111 -14.76 -0.58 12.57
C TYR A 111 -15.83 -0.24 13.63
N LEU A 112 -15.95 1.03 14.03
CA LEU A 112 -16.99 1.48 14.96
C LEU A 112 -18.39 1.21 14.40
N LEU A 113 -18.61 1.52 13.12
CA LEU A 113 -19.88 1.23 12.45
C LEU A 113 -20.19 -0.28 12.47
N SER A 114 -19.17 -1.13 12.25
CA SER A 114 -19.31 -2.59 12.27
C SER A 114 -19.65 -3.13 13.67
N ILE A 115 -19.06 -2.58 14.74
CA ILE A 115 -19.42 -2.96 16.11
C ILE A 115 -20.86 -2.55 16.42
N LEU A 116 -21.24 -1.32 16.05
CA LEU A 116 -22.59 -0.82 16.27
C LEU A 116 -23.63 -1.63 15.52
N SER A 117 -23.33 -2.05 14.29
CA SER A 117 -24.24 -2.85 13.49
C SER A 117 -24.43 -4.25 14.05
N ASN A 118 -23.38 -4.90 14.57
CA ASN A 118 -23.47 -6.22 15.18
C ASN A 118 -24.40 -6.21 16.40
N LYS A 119 -24.34 -5.17 17.23
CA LYS A 119 -25.26 -5.00 18.38
C LYS A 119 -26.73 -4.83 17.99
N VAL A 120 -27.00 -4.36 16.77
CA VAL A 120 -28.36 -4.18 16.24
C VAL A 120 -28.85 -5.46 15.53
N THR A 121 -27.94 -6.29 15.03
CA THR A 121 -28.22 -7.49 14.22
C THR A 121 -28.13 -8.81 14.97
N ASP A 122 -27.87 -8.80 16.29
CA ASP A 122 -27.92 -9.99 17.16
C ASP A 122 -29.29 -10.71 17.17
N ALA A 123 -30.31 -10.19 16.46
CA ALA A 123 -31.63 -10.78 16.28
C ALA A 123 -32.10 -10.94 14.80
N SER A 124 -31.23 -10.83 13.79
CA SER A 124 -31.67 -10.62 12.40
C SER A 124 -31.42 -11.75 11.37
N THR A 125 -32.19 -11.71 10.27
CA THR A 125 -32.12 -12.62 9.12
C THR A 125 -30.92 -12.31 8.21
N GLN A 126 -30.46 -13.28 7.38
CA GLN A 126 -29.32 -13.11 6.44
C GLN A 126 -29.46 -11.87 5.52
N SER A 127 -30.68 -11.43 5.22
CA SER A 127 -30.96 -10.25 4.41
C SER A 127 -30.46 -8.95 5.07
N GLU A 128 -30.66 -8.81 6.38
CA GLU A 128 -30.27 -7.60 7.12
C GLU A 128 -28.75 -7.47 7.25
N VAL A 129 -28.05 -8.60 7.44
CA VAL A 129 -26.58 -8.65 7.44
C VAL A 129 -26.02 -8.20 6.09
N ALA A 130 -26.63 -8.62 4.98
CA ALA A 130 -26.23 -8.19 3.64
C ALA A 130 -26.43 -6.68 3.46
N THR A 131 -27.57 -6.13 3.88
CA THR A 131 -27.84 -4.68 3.80
C THR A 131 -26.83 -3.86 4.61
N VAL A 132 -26.58 -4.26 5.86
CA VAL A 132 -25.59 -3.62 6.74
C VAL A 132 -24.19 -3.63 6.09
N THR A 133 -23.79 -4.78 5.54
CA THR A 133 -22.49 -4.93 4.88
C THR A 133 -22.34 -3.97 3.70
N VAL A 134 -23.37 -3.85 2.86
CA VAL A 134 -23.37 -2.89 1.74
C VAL A 134 -23.23 -1.45 2.23
N ILE A 135 -23.92 -1.07 3.31
CA ILE A 135 -23.81 0.28 3.90
C ILE A 135 -22.38 0.55 4.40
N ILE A 136 -21.77 -0.40 5.11
CA ILE A 136 -20.39 -0.28 5.61
C ILE A 136 -19.42 -0.09 4.44
N VAL A 137 -19.58 -0.86 3.37
CA VAL A 137 -18.74 -0.78 2.17
C VAL A 137 -18.90 0.57 1.47
N LEU A 138 -20.13 1.05 1.26
CA LEU A 138 -20.39 2.37 0.68
C LEU A 138 -19.79 3.50 1.54
N PHE A 139 -19.92 3.38 2.86
CA PHE A 139 -19.34 4.33 3.80
C PHE A 139 -17.81 4.34 3.74
N PHE A 140 -17.18 3.16 3.68
CA PHE A 140 -15.72 3.03 3.48
C PHE A 140 -15.28 3.74 2.20
N PHE A 141 -15.99 3.54 1.08
CA PHE A 141 -15.66 4.20 -0.19
C PHE A 141 -15.84 5.71 -0.14
N ALA A 142 -16.94 6.20 0.45
CA ALA A 142 -17.15 7.63 0.63
C ALA A 142 -16.04 8.28 1.48
N LEU A 143 -15.67 7.62 2.58
CA LEU A 143 -14.59 8.07 3.46
C LEU A 143 -13.23 8.03 2.75
N ALA A 144 -12.97 6.98 1.97
CA ALA A 144 -11.76 6.87 1.18
C ALA A 144 -11.62 8.03 0.18
N ILE A 145 -12.68 8.34 -0.59
CA ILE A 145 -12.69 9.47 -1.53
C ILE A 145 -12.36 10.79 -0.82
N LEU A 146 -12.89 11.01 0.38
CA LEU A 146 -12.60 12.19 1.19
C LEU A 146 -11.13 12.21 1.66
N LEU A 147 -10.62 11.10 2.18
CA LEU A 147 -9.26 11.02 2.71
C LEU A 147 -8.18 11.11 1.61
N TYR A 148 -8.46 10.57 0.42
CA TYR A 148 -7.51 10.65 -0.70
C TYR A 148 -7.30 12.07 -1.24
N ARG A 149 -8.10 13.05 -0.83
CA ARG A 149 -7.78 14.47 -1.07
C ARG A 149 -6.55 14.95 -0.31
N PHE A 150 -6.14 14.26 0.75
CA PHE A 150 -4.93 14.57 1.51
C PHE A 150 -3.69 13.84 0.99
N VAL A 151 -3.81 13.09 -0.10
CA VAL A 151 -2.75 12.17 -0.54
C VAL A 151 -1.49 12.87 -1.03
N LEU A 152 -1.55 14.16 -1.38
CA LEU A 152 -0.38 14.94 -1.78
C LEU A 152 0.62 15.17 -0.63
N ILE A 153 0.20 14.97 0.62
CA ILE A 153 1.10 15.14 1.78
C ILE A 153 2.17 14.06 1.85
N PHE A 154 1.91 12.87 1.30
CA PHE A 154 2.87 11.76 1.28
C PHE A 154 4.10 12.09 0.43
N PRO A 155 3.97 12.40 -0.88
CA PRO A 155 5.12 12.78 -1.70
C PRO A 155 5.81 14.06 -1.19
N ALA A 156 5.06 15.04 -0.69
CA ALA A 156 5.65 16.24 -0.07
C ALA A 156 6.55 15.90 1.12
N THR A 157 6.08 14.99 1.99
CA THR A 157 6.85 14.53 3.15
C THR A 157 8.11 13.81 2.70
N ALA A 158 8.05 12.98 1.65
CA ALA A 158 9.20 12.25 1.12
C ALA A 158 10.32 13.19 0.62
N ILE A 159 9.96 14.33 0.00
CA ILE A 159 10.93 15.34 -0.46
C ILE A 159 11.21 16.45 0.57
N LYS A 160 10.66 16.34 1.79
CA LYS A 160 10.75 17.36 2.86
C LYS A 160 10.20 18.74 2.46
N ASN A 161 9.25 18.82 1.52
CA ASN A 161 8.57 20.06 1.19
C ASN A 161 7.60 20.41 2.34
N LYS A 162 7.81 21.57 2.97
CA LYS A 162 7.00 22.07 4.10
C LYS A 162 5.83 22.96 3.68
N GLU A 163 5.80 23.42 2.43
CA GLU A 163 4.77 24.30 1.88
C GLU A 163 3.46 23.55 1.64
N MET A 164 3.55 22.24 1.36
CA MET A 164 2.38 21.39 1.20
C MET A 164 1.71 21.10 2.55
N THR A 165 0.65 21.85 2.85
CA THR A 165 -0.21 21.65 4.03
C THR A 165 -1.43 20.78 3.69
N LEU A 166 -2.13 20.25 4.70
CA LEU A 166 -3.38 19.51 4.50
C LEU A 166 -4.45 20.35 3.79
N LYS A 167 -4.54 21.65 4.12
CA LYS A 167 -5.45 22.60 3.48
C LYS A 167 -5.11 22.75 2.00
N LEU A 168 -3.83 22.93 1.68
CA LEU A 168 -3.36 23.08 0.31
C LEU A 168 -3.58 21.79 -0.51
N SER A 169 -3.31 20.62 0.08
CA SER A 169 -3.62 19.33 -0.54
C SER A 169 -5.11 19.19 -0.88
N TRP A 170 -5.99 19.61 0.04
CA TRP A 170 -7.44 19.58 -0.17
C TRP A 170 -7.89 20.51 -1.29
N GLU A 171 -7.36 21.74 -1.32
CA GLU A 171 -7.65 22.72 -2.36
C GLU A 171 -7.15 22.25 -3.74
N SER A 172 -5.91 21.77 -3.82
CA SER A 172 -5.30 21.21 -5.04
C SER A 172 -6.04 20.00 -5.61
N THR A 173 -6.70 19.21 -4.77
CA THR A 173 -7.44 18.01 -5.19
C THR A 173 -8.96 18.22 -5.27
N ARG A 174 -9.46 19.46 -5.07
CA ARG A 174 -10.89 19.74 -4.98
C ARG A 174 -11.67 19.28 -6.21
N GLU A 175 -11.18 19.62 -7.39
CA GLU A 175 -11.87 19.29 -8.66
C GLU A 175 -11.56 17.87 -9.15
N HIS A 176 -10.53 17.22 -8.60
CA HIS A 176 -9.99 15.97 -9.12
C HIS A 176 -10.07 14.79 -8.13
N GLY A 177 -10.73 14.95 -6.98
CA GLY A 177 -10.74 13.93 -5.91
C GLY A 177 -11.22 12.55 -6.36
N ILE A 178 -12.30 12.48 -7.14
CA ILE A 178 -12.81 11.22 -7.70
C ILE A 178 -11.79 10.60 -8.68
N GLN A 179 -11.15 11.42 -9.50
CA GLN A 179 -10.15 10.94 -10.46
C GLN A 179 -8.91 10.42 -9.73
N VAL A 180 -8.43 11.10 -8.68
CA VAL A 180 -7.35 10.61 -7.80
C VAL A 180 -7.74 9.26 -7.19
N PHE A 181 -8.96 9.15 -6.67
CA PHE A 181 -9.46 7.89 -6.10
C PHE A 181 -9.50 6.75 -7.14
N ILE A 182 -10.03 7.00 -8.34
CA ILE A 182 -10.07 6.02 -9.43
C ILE A 182 -8.66 5.61 -9.84
N GLY A 183 -7.71 6.55 -9.96
CA GLY A 183 -6.32 6.22 -10.29
C GLY A 183 -5.65 5.33 -9.25
N ILE A 184 -5.92 5.57 -7.96
CA ILE A 184 -5.47 4.69 -6.87
C ILE A 184 -6.09 3.30 -7.00
N LEU A 185 -7.40 3.20 -7.25
CA LEU A 185 -8.06 1.90 -7.48
C LEU A 185 -7.44 1.16 -8.68
N LEU A 186 -7.16 1.86 -9.78
CA LEU A 186 -6.53 1.27 -10.96
C LEU A 186 -5.11 0.77 -10.67
N CYS A 187 -4.39 1.33 -9.69
CA CYS A 187 -3.10 0.81 -9.23
C CYS A 187 -3.27 -0.39 -8.28
N ILE A 188 -4.24 -0.33 -7.37
CA ILE A 188 -4.43 -1.32 -6.29
C ILE A 188 -5.08 -2.60 -6.80
N VAL A 189 -6.22 -2.49 -7.48
CA VAL A 189 -7.11 -3.62 -7.79
C VAL A 189 -6.41 -4.69 -8.63
N PRO A 190 -5.73 -4.38 -9.76
CA PRO A 190 -5.13 -5.40 -10.60
C PRO A 190 -4.05 -6.20 -9.87
N ILE A 191 -3.19 -5.52 -9.10
CA ILE A 191 -2.10 -6.18 -8.39
C ILE A 191 -2.63 -6.99 -7.21
N ASN A 192 -3.66 -6.51 -6.50
CA ASN A 192 -4.28 -7.28 -5.42
C ASN A 192 -4.97 -8.54 -5.95
N ILE A 193 -5.59 -8.51 -7.14
CA ILE A 193 -6.14 -9.72 -7.77
C ILE A 193 -5.01 -10.74 -7.99
N ILE A 194 -3.87 -10.32 -8.53
CA ILE A 194 -2.70 -11.20 -8.74
C ILE A 194 -2.21 -11.77 -7.40
N ILE A 195 -2.05 -10.93 -6.38
CA ILE A 195 -1.62 -11.35 -5.05
C ILE A 195 -2.59 -12.39 -4.46
N THR A 196 -3.90 -12.15 -4.51
CA THR A 196 -4.92 -13.08 -3.99
C THR A 196 -4.88 -14.42 -4.72
N ILE A 197 -4.70 -14.42 -6.05
CA ILE A 197 -4.56 -15.66 -6.84
C ILE A 197 -3.31 -16.42 -6.41
N LEU A 198 -2.17 -15.73 -6.26
CA LEU A 198 -0.92 -16.35 -5.82
C LEU A 198 -1.02 -16.90 -4.39
N GLN A 199 -1.66 -16.18 -3.48
CA GLN A 199 -1.90 -16.64 -2.11
C GLN A 199 -2.83 -17.86 -2.06
N GLY A 200 -3.88 -17.89 -2.89
CA GLY A 200 -4.75 -19.05 -3.06
C GLY A 200 -3.98 -20.27 -3.58
N LEU A 201 -3.13 -20.08 -4.60
CA LEU A 201 -2.26 -21.11 -5.12
C LEU A 201 -1.29 -21.63 -4.04
N MET A 202 -0.63 -20.74 -3.31
CA MET A 202 0.28 -21.09 -2.22
C MET A 202 -0.42 -21.94 -1.16
N THR A 203 -1.63 -21.54 -0.74
CA THR A 203 -2.43 -22.27 0.25
C THR A 203 -2.76 -23.68 -0.24
N HIS A 204 -3.17 -23.81 -1.50
CA HIS A 204 -3.47 -25.12 -2.10
C HIS A 204 -2.23 -26.03 -2.21
N LEU A 205 -1.08 -25.47 -2.59
CA LEU A 205 0.18 -26.20 -2.67
C LEU A 205 0.60 -26.73 -1.29
N LEU A 206 0.52 -25.90 -0.25
CA LEU A 206 0.88 -26.31 1.12
C LEU A 206 -0.01 -27.44 1.65
N GLN A 207 -1.30 -27.46 1.29
CA GLN A 207 -2.23 -28.53 1.67
C GLN A 207 -1.90 -29.88 0.99
N THR A 208 -1.19 -29.87 -0.13
CA THR A 208 -0.83 -31.10 -0.85
C THR A 208 0.21 -31.93 -0.10
N GLY A 209 0.99 -31.32 0.80
CA GLY A 209 1.89 -32.04 1.73
C GLY A 209 3.13 -32.70 1.09
N THR A 210 3.43 -32.43 -0.19
CA THR A 210 4.62 -32.98 -0.86
C THR A 210 5.79 -32.00 -0.82
N TYR A 211 7.03 -32.52 -0.80
CA TYR A 211 8.24 -31.70 -0.85
C TYR A 211 8.31 -30.80 -2.09
N PHE A 212 7.83 -31.29 -3.24
CA PHE A 212 7.75 -30.50 -4.47
C PHE A 212 6.74 -29.34 -4.33
N ALA A 213 5.58 -29.59 -3.72
CA ALA A 213 4.61 -28.53 -3.48
C ALA A 213 5.14 -27.48 -2.48
N PHE A 214 5.94 -27.89 -1.48
CA PHE A 214 6.62 -26.96 -0.57
C PHE A 214 7.62 -26.06 -1.30
N PHE A 215 8.43 -26.62 -2.20
CA PHE A 215 9.33 -25.83 -3.04
C PHE A 215 8.57 -24.80 -3.90
N LEU A 216 7.46 -25.21 -4.53
CA LEU A 216 6.61 -24.31 -5.30
C LEU A 216 5.95 -23.23 -4.42
N ALA A 217 5.59 -23.55 -3.18
CA ALA A 217 5.04 -22.59 -2.24
C ALA A 217 6.06 -21.48 -1.91
N ILE A 218 7.33 -21.83 -1.70
CA ILE A 218 8.41 -20.84 -1.47
C ILE A 218 8.56 -19.93 -2.70
N LEU A 219 8.59 -20.48 -3.91
CA LEU A 219 8.66 -19.67 -5.12
C LEU A 219 7.45 -18.73 -5.24
N THR A 220 6.26 -19.24 -4.91
CA THR A 220 5.03 -18.44 -4.92
C THR A 220 5.09 -17.30 -3.92
N ASP A 221 5.64 -17.51 -2.72
CA ASP A 221 5.84 -16.45 -1.71
C ASP A 221 6.79 -15.35 -2.23
N ILE A 222 7.88 -15.71 -2.91
CA ILE A 222 8.77 -14.73 -3.56
C ILE A 222 7.99 -13.87 -4.57
N PHE A 223 7.12 -14.48 -5.38
CA PHE A 223 6.27 -13.75 -6.31
C PHE A 223 5.26 -12.84 -5.60
N VAL A 224 4.64 -13.30 -4.51
CA VAL A 224 3.71 -12.50 -3.69
C VAL A 224 4.43 -11.26 -3.14
N VAL A 225 5.59 -11.44 -2.51
CA VAL A 225 6.37 -10.33 -1.94
C VAL A 225 6.81 -9.35 -3.02
N THR A 226 7.23 -9.86 -4.17
CA THR A 226 7.61 -9.02 -5.31
C THR A 226 6.42 -8.23 -5.86
N ALA A 227 5.24 -8.86 -5.97
CA ALA A 227 4.01 -8.22 -6.42
C ALA A 227 3.57 -7.13 -5.44
N PHE A 228 3.69 -7.34 -4.13
CA PHE A 228 3.45 -6.30 -3.13
C PHE A 228 4.41 -5.13 -3.26
N MET A 229 5.71 -5.39 -3.46
CA MET A 229 6.69 -4.31 -3.70
C MET A 229 6.38 -3.54 -4.99
N ALA A 230 5.93 -4.23 -6.03
CA ALA A 230 5.46 -3.60 -7.27
C ALA A 230 4.22 -2.73 -7.03
N LEU A 231 3.27 -3.17 -6.21
CA LEU A 231 2.11 -2.36 -5.80
C LEU A 231 2.56 -1.07 -5.09
N ILE A 232 3.51 -1.17 -4.14
CA ILE A 232 4.04 -0.01 -3.42
C ILE A 232 4.75 0.94 -4.40
N ALA A 233 5.51 0.43 -5.36
CA ALA A 233 6.17 1.21 -6.39
C ALA A 233 5.16 1.92 -7.31
N LEU A 234 4.09 1.24 -7.71
CA LEU A 234 3.02 1.79 -8.55
C LEU A 234 2.29 2.92 -7.83
N LEU A 235 1.86 2.69 -6.59
CA LEU A 235 1.22 3.70 -5.76
C LEU A 235 2.16 4.89 -5.53
N SER A 236 3.41 4.63 -5.18
CA SER A 236 4.41 5.68 -4.96
C SER A 236 4.65 6.51 -6.23
N SER A 237 4.70 5.87 -7.39
CA SER A 237 4.78 6.54 -8.69
C SER A 237 3.56 7.40 -8.98
N PHE A 238 2.36 6.83 -8.75
CA PHE A 238 1.10 7.52 -8.97
C PHE A 238 0.99 8.76 -8.09
N LEU A 239 1.31 8.66 -6.81
CA LEU A 239 1.30 9.79 -5.89
C LEU A 239 2.33 10.86 -6.26
N ALA A 240 3.54 10.46 -6.63
CA ALA A 240 4.58 11.40 -7.05
C ALA A 240 4.20 12.15 -8.34
N LEU A 241 3.64 11.46 -9.34
CA LEU A 241 3.19 12.09 -10.58
C LEU A 241 1.95 12.98 -10.35
N THR A 242 0.99 12.52 -9.54
CA THR A 242 -0.17 13.31 -9.13
C THR A 242 0.27 14.59 -8.43
N TYR A 243 1.27 14.50 -7.55
CA TYR A 243 1.89 15.65 -6.89
C TYR A 243 2.52 16.61 -7.91
N ARG A 244 3.29 16.13 -8.88
CA ARG A 244 3.85 17.00 -9.94
C ARG A 244 2.78 17.73 -10.75
N THR A 245 1.62 17.12 -10.95
CA THR A 245 0.54 17.71 -11.76
C THR A 245 -0.37 18.65 -10.99
N LEU A 246 -0.62 18.38 -9.70
CA LEU A 246 -1.65 19.07 -8.90
C LEU A 246 -1.07 19.97 -7.79
N ALA A 247 0.18 19.76 -7.40
CA ALA A 247 0.83 20.70 -6.47
C ALA A 247 0.99 22.05 -7.19
N PRO A 248 0.69 23.17 -6.52
CA PRO A 248 1.01 24.48 -7.07
C PRO A 248 2.52 24.56 -7.31
N ALA A 249 2.92 25.17 -8.42
CA ALA A 249 4.32 25.53 -8.61
C ALA A 249 4.71 26.43 -7.44
N GLY A 250 5.75 26.05 -6.69
CA GLY A 250 6.34 26.97 -5.72
C GLY A 250 6.86 28.17 -6.51
N ASP A 251 6.45 29.37 -6.10
CA ASP A 251 7.00 30.64 -6.60
C ASP A 251 8.47 30.80 -6.22
#